data_AF-A0A3D5JZB5-F1
#
_entry.id   AF-A0A3D5JZB5-F1
#
_cell.length_a   1.000
_cell.length_b   1.000
_cell.length_c   1.000
_cell.angle_alpha   90.00
_cell.angle_beta   90.00
_cell.angle_gamma   90.00
#
_symmetry.space_group_name_H-M   'P 1'
#
loop_
_entity.id
_entity.type
_entity.pdbx_description
1 polymer ?
#
loop_
_entity_poly.entity_id
_entity_poly.type
_entity_poly.pdbx_seq_one_letter_code
_entity_poly.pdbx_strand_id
1 'polypeptide(L)'
;MNSRRFILFAAAIALSLSQAAAQETNSGPVSVAIGLEGQHMVVLPGDKFEAAPVGDKSKLILRIQDVFPNGNAHRYDLRYFGFVPGEYDLIQHLRTTDGKTPTNLPPVRVTIHGILPEDHDGMLIEDEDSGLNLPGSYTDWLISLGVVWLLVAWPLFFAGRSKGQALGQVEEEAGPDLAERLRPLVEQAAAGTLNTEGRARLERMIFYHWREQLGLPEQGDPAELHRQLRQHEDAGPLVRGLEDWLHRPPGTAAVDIAALLEPYRKSSLPK
;
A
#
# COMPACT_ATOMS: atom_id res chain seq x y z
N MET A 1 52.28 -19.98 5.94
CA MET A 1 51.86 -19.95 7.36
C MET A 1 51.58 -18.50 7.75
N ASN A 2 50.40 -17.97 7.37
CA ASN A 2 49.29 -17.54 8.25
C ASN A 2 49.32 -16.00 8.39
N SER A 3 48.61 -15.18 7.62
CA SER A 3 47.14 -15.05 7.49
C SER A 3 46.39 -15.30 8.80
N ARG A 4 46.01 -14.21 9.49
CA ARG A 4 44.91 -14.07 10.47
C ARG A 4 45.10 -12.79 11.30
N ARG A 5 44.68 -11.65 10.77
CA ARG A 5 44.44 -10.42 11.56
C ARG A 5 43.28 -9.63 10.97
N PHE A 6 42.12 -10.26 10.83
CA PHE A 6 40.84 -9.58 10.71
C PHE A 6 39.79 -10.53 11.28
N ILE A 7 38.70 -9.99 11.84
CA ILE A 7 37.65 -10.65 12.62
C ILE A 7 37.96 -10.71 14.12
N LEU A 8 37.79 -9.56 14.80
CA LEU A 8 37.33 -9.46 16.19
C LEU A 8 36.71 -8.07 16.38
N PHE A 9 35.52 -7.85 15.82
CA PHE A 9 34.60 -6.77 16.20
C PHE A 9 33.16 -7.25 15.94
N ALA A 10 32.71 -8.17 16.78
CA ALA A 10 31.30 -8.49 16.95
C ALA A 10 31.05 -8.52 18.47
N ALA A 11 31.11 -7.34 19.08
CA ALA A 11 30.81 -7.14 20.48
C ALA A 11 29.30 -6.97 20.65
N ALA A 12 28.69 -7.97 21.29
CA ALA A 12 27.65 -7.85 22.31
C ALA A 12 26.77 -6.58 22.27
N ILE A 13 25.68 -6.62 21.50
CA ILE A 13 24.48 -5.80 21.74
C ILE A 13 23.27 -6.72 21.57
N ALA A 14 23.02 -7.55 22.57
CA ALA A 14 21.80 -8.34 22.67
C ALA A 14 21.54 -8.66 24.14
N LEU A 15 21.35 -7.65 24.98
CA LEU A 15 20.76 -7.79 26.32
C LEU A 15 20.25 -6.40 26.74
N SER A 16 19.04 -6.35 27.32
CA SER A 16 18.23 -5.16 27.63
C SER A 16 17.45 -4.67 26.39
N LEU A 17 16.12 -4.79 26.28
CA LEU A 17 15.06 -4.36 27.18
C LEU A 17 13.84 -5.28 26.98
N SER A 18 13.49 -6.09 27.98
CA SER A 18 12.12 -6.58 28.16
C SER A 18 11.66 -6.09 29.52
N GLN A 19 11.44 -4.78 29.67
CA GLN A 19 10.58 -4.29 30.72
C GLN A 19 9.15 -4.46 30.23
N ALA A 20 8.48 -5.50 30.72
CA ALA A 20 7.03 -5.58 30.66
C ALA A 20 6.49 -4.40 31.46
N ALA A 21 5.96 -3.39 30.76
CA ALA A 21 5.21 -2.33 31.39
C ALA A 21 3.98 -2.96 32.06
N ALA A 22 3.99 -3.01 33.39
CA ALA A 22 2.79 -3.25 34.16
C ALA A 22 1.86 -2.06 33.90
N GLN A 23 0.82 -2.30 33.09
CA GLN A 23 -0.18 -1.28 32.76
C GLN A 23 -0.98 -0.99 34.03
N GLU A 24 -0.69 0.14 34.68
CA GLU A 24 -1.54 0.69 35.73
C GLU A 24 -2.96 0.79 35.18
N THR A 25 -3.89 0.04 35.78
CA THR A 25 -5.32 0.21 35.55
C THR A 25 -5.70 1.61 36.03
N ASN A 26 -5.69 2.56 35.10
CA ASN A 26 -6.17 3.91 35.28
C ASN A 26 -7.53 3.87 35.99
N SER A 27 -7.55 4.28 37.25
CA SER A 27 -8.76 4.45 38.06
C SER A 27 -9.38 5.84 37.88
N GLY A 28 -9.10 6.47 36.74
CA GLY A 28 -9.75 7.72 36.33
C GLY A 28 -11.16 7.46 35.78
N PRO A 29 -12.02 8.50 35.73
CA PRO A 29 -13.31 8.39 35.07
C PRO A 29 -13.10 7.92 33.63
N VAL A 30 -13.72 6.79 33.28
CA VAL A 30 -13.63 6.22 31.93
C VAL A 30 -14.42 7.12 31.01
N SER A 31 -13.72 7.83 30.13
CA SER A 31 -14.28 8.76 29.15
C SER A 31 -14.35 8.08 27.80
N VAL A 32 -15.54 8.04 27.19
CA VAL A 32 -15.80 7.35 25.92
C VAL A 32 -16.53 8.28 24.97
N ALA A 33 -16.18 8.26 23.69
CA ALA A 33 -16.86 9.09 22.71
C ALA A 33 -18.27 8.57 22.40
N ILE A 34 -19.18 9.45 22.00
CA ILE A 34 -20.53 9.07 21.55
C ILE A 34 -20.46 7.95 20.50
N GLY A 35 -21.30 6.93 20.66
CA GLY A 35 -21.41 5.80 19.75
C GLY A 35 -20.34 4.72 19.91
N LEU A 36 -19.30 4.94 20.70
CA LEU A 36 -18.29 3.92 21.01
C LEU A 36 -18.68 3.09 22.24
N GLU A 37 -18.26 1.82 22.25
CA GLU A 37 -18.46 0.93 23.40
C GLU A 37 -17.43 1.24 24.48
N GLY A 38 -17.92 1.56 25.68
CA GLY A 38 -17.13 1.60 26.90
C GLY A 38 -17.13 0.27 27.64
N GLN A 39 -16.03 -0.01 28.35
CA GLN A 39 -15.92 -1.15 29.24
C GLN A 39 -15.64 -0.68 30.67
N HIS A 40 -16.33 -1.27 31.65
CA HIS A 40 -16.02 -1.05 33.06
C HIS A 40 -16.22 -2.33 33.87
N MET A 41 -15.18 -2.75 34.60
CA MET A 41 -15.29 -3.86 35.54
C MET A 41 -15.62 -3.34 36.94
N VAL A 42 -16.71 -3.82 37.52
CA VAL A 42 -17.12 -3.42 38.88
C VAL A 42 -17.49 -4.64 39.72
N VAL A 43 -17.18 -4.58 41.02
CA VAL A 43 -17.62 -5.58 42.00
C VAL A 43 -18.81 -5.00 42.77
N LEU A 44 -19.96 -5.64 42.65
CA LEU A 44 -21.19 -5.21 43.32
C LEU A 44 -21.61 -6.25 44.37
N PRO A 45 -21.86 -5.83 45.63
CA PRO A 45 -22.38 -6.71 46.67
C PRO A 45 -23.88 -6.98 46.49
N GLY A 46 -24.35 -8.13 46.99
CA GLY A 46 -25.76 -8.50 47.02
C GLY A 46 -26.17 -9.44 45.89
N ASP A 47 -27.48 -9.51 45.65
CA ASP A 47 -28.08 -10.41 44.65
C ASP A 47 -27.68 -10.03 43.21
N LYS A 48 -27.85 -10.98 42.29
CA LYS A 48 -27.47 -10.79 40.90
C LYS A 48 -28.30 -9.68 40.25
N PHE A 49 -27.62 -8.69 39.67
CA PHE A 49 -28.23 -7.64 38.86
C PHE A 49 -28.37 -8.03 37.38
N GLU A 50 -29.37 -7.43 36.75
CA GLU A 50 -29.66 -7.51 35.32
C GLU A 50 -29.61 -6.12 34.69
N ALA A 51 -29.33 -6.05 33.39
CA ALA A 51 -29.37 -4.79 32.65
C ALA A 51 -30.82 -4.31 32.48
N ALA A 52 -31.06 -3.01 32.65
CA ALA A 52 -32.37 -2.44 32.41
C ALA A 52 -32.78 -2.56 30.92
N PRO A 53 -34.06 -2.79 30.61
CA PRO A 53 -34.56 -2.84 29.24
C PRO A 53 -34.30 -1.52 28.53
N VAL A 54 -33.92 -1.62 27.26
CA VAL A 54 -33.63 -0.51 26.38
C VAL A 54 -34.93 -0.04 25.72
N GLY A 55 -35.17 1.27 25.72
CA GLY A 55 -36.24 1.90 24.95
C GLY A 55 -35.69 2.75 23.81
N ASP A 56 -36.55 3.10 22.86
CA ASP A 56 -36.18 3.87 21.65
C ASP A 56 -35.58 5.25 21.93
N LYS A 57 -35.74 5.77 23.15
CA LYS A 57 -35.22 7.09 23.59
C LYS A 57 -34.12 6.97 24.66
N SER A 58 -33.52 5.80 24.81
CA SER A 58 -32.44 5.59 25.77
C SER A 58 -31.20 6.41 25.40
N LYS A 59 -30.77 7.30 26.31
CA LYS A 59 -29.55 8.10 26.15
C LYS A 59 -28.27 7.29 26.35
N LEU A 60 -28.38 6.20 27.10
CA LEU A 60 -27.32 5.25 27.39
C LEU A 60 -27.92 3.83 27.34
N ILE A 61 -27.20 2.90 26.71
CA ILE A 61 -27.49 1.47 26.77
C ILE A 61 -26.41 0.80 27.61
N LEU A 62 -26.83 -0.01 28.58
CA LEU A 62 -25.94 -0.84 29.41
C LEU A 62 -26.22 -2.32 29.11
N ARG A 63 -25.15 -3.10 28.98
CA ARG A 63 -25.18 -4.55 28.85
C ARG A 63 -24.19 -5.17 29.83
N ILE A 64 -24.57 -6.31 30.39
CA ILE A 64 -23.66 -7.16 31.16
C ILE A 64 -23.08 -8.19 30.19
N GLN A 65 -21.78 -8.14 29.95
CA GLN A 65 -21.10 -9.09 29.07
C GLN A 65 -20.88 -10.41 29.81
N ASP A 66 -20.28 -10.35 31.00
CA ASP A 66 -19.95 -11.50 31.82
C ASP A 66 -20.13 -11.18 33.32
N VAL A 67 -20.38 -12.23 34.11
CA VAL A 67 -20.48 -12.15 35.57
C VAL A 67 -19.60 -13.22 36.21
N PHE A 68 -18.68 -12.80 37.06
CA PHE A 68 -17.76 -13.68 37.77
C PHE A 68 -18.12 -13.72 39.27
N PRO A 69 -18.10 -14.91 39.90
CA PRO A 69 -18.28 -15.01 41.34
C PRO A 69 -17.10 -14.36 42.08
N ASN A 70 -17.39 -13.59 43.14
CA ASN A 70 -16.37 -12.93 43.96
C ASN A 70 -16.77 -12.93 45.45
N GLY A 71 -16.68 -14.09 46.10
CA GLY A 71 -17.11 -14.26 47.50
C GLY A 71 -18.61 -14.05 47.66
N ASN A 72 -19.01 -13.13 48.54
CA ASN A 72 -20.41 -12.72 48.75
C ASN A 72 -20.87 -11.61 47.78
N ALA A 73 -20.05 -11.32 46.76
CA ALA A 73 -20.31 -10.31 45.74
C ALA A 73 -20.13 -10.90 44.34
N HIS A 74 -20.55 -10.13 43.34
CA HIS A 74 -20.42 -10.49 41.93
C HIS A 74 -19.58 -9.43 41.21
N ARG A 75 -18.62 -9.88 40.41
CA ARG A 75 -17.82 -9.01 39.54
C ARG A 75 -18.44 -9.00 38.14
N TYR A 76 -18.83 -7.83 37.68
CA TYR A 76 -19.50 -7.62 36.41
C TYR A 76 -18.53 -7.01 35.38
N ASP A 77 -18.54 -7.55 34.16
CA ASP A 77 -17.99 -6.85 32.98
C ASP A 77 -19.13 -6.06 32.33
N LEU A 78 -19.18 -4.75 32.60
CA LEU A 78 -20.20 -3.86 32.09
C LEU A 78 -19.74 -3.24 30.76
N ARG A 79 -20.63 -3.32 29.76
CA ARG A 79 -20.46 -2.69 28.45
C ARG A 79 -21.51 -1.62 28.26
N TYR A 80 -21.12 -0.42 27.84
CA TYR A 80 -22.06 0.68 27.70
C TYR A 80 -21.85 1.47 26.41
N PHE A 81 -22.94 2.01 25.87
CA PHE A 81 -22.97 2.87 24.69
C PHE A 81 -23.70 4.16 25.02
N GLY A 82 -23.02 5.29 24.85
CA GLY A 82 -23.60 6.61 25.03
C GLY A 82 -24.07 7.20 23.70
N PHE A 83 -25.31 7.68 23.66
CA PHE A 83 -25.90 8.35 22.48
C PHE A 83 -25.97 9.87 22.65
N VAL A 84 -25.84 10.36 23.88
CA VAL A 84 -25.90 11.78 24.19
C VAL A 84 -24.71 12.10 25.11
N PRO A 85 -23.93 13.16 24.83
CA PRO A 85 -22.81 13.52 25.68
C PRO A 85 -23.31 13.98 27.05
N GLY A 86 -22.53 13.67 28.09
CA GLY A 86 -22.89 13.94 29.48
C GLY A 86 -22.31 12.91 30.45
N GLU A 87 -22.58 13.13 31.73
CA GLU A 87 -22.21 12.19 32.80
C GLU A 87 -23.36 11.24 33.11
N TYR A 88 -23.03 9.95 33.23
CA TYR A 88 -23.99 8.89 33.51
C TYR A 88 -23.51 8.01 34.64
N ASP A 89 -24.46 7.53 35.45
CA ASP A 89 -24.22 6.54 36.49
C ASP A 89 -24.72 5.17 36.02
N LEU A 90 -23.82 4.23 35.81
CA LEU A 90 -24.15 2.90 35.29
C LEU A 90 -25.08 2.13 36.24
N ILE A 91 -25.05 2.42 37.55
CA ILE A 91 -25.88 1.73 38.54
C ILE A 91 -27.38 1.99 38.30
N GLN A 92 -27.74 3.17 37.80
CA GLN A 92 -29.13 3.52 37.51
C GLN A 92 -29.71 2.72 36.34
N HIS A 93 -28.84 2.14 35.52
CA HIS A 93 -29.19 1.30 34.38
C HIS A 93 -29.14 -0.20 34.71
N LEU A 94 -28.90 -0.56 35.98
CA LEU A 94 -29.05 -1.92 36.49
C LEU A 94 -30.40 -2.08 37.20
N ARG A 95 -30.90 -3.31 37.24
CA ARG A 95 -32.09 -3.72 37.99
C ARG A 95 -31.79 -4.98 38.77
N THR A 96 -32.39 -5.11 39.95
CA THR A 96 -32.47 -6.38 40.67
C THR A 96 -33.35 -7.35 39.87
N THR A 97 -33.27 -8.65 40.13
CA THR A 97 -34.19 -9.68 39.59
C THR A 97 -35.67 -9.32 39.78
N ASP A 98 -36.00 -8.54 40.81
CA ASP A 98 -37.35 -8.05 41.09
C ASP A 98 -37.74 -6.80 40.27
N GLY A 99 -36.90 -6.39 39.31
CA GLY A 99 -37.14 -5.28 38.39
C GLY A 99 -36.93 -3.87 38.96
N LYS A 100 -36.49 -3.73 40.21
CA LYS A 100 -36.24 -2.44 40.87
C LYS A 100 -34.81 -1.95 40.64
N THR A 101 -34.62 -0.65 40.54
CA THR A 101 -33.29 -0.01 40.48
C THR A 101 -32.60 -0.11 41.85
N PRO A 102 -31.35 -0.58 41.94
CA PRO A 102 -30.64 -0.68 43.20
C PRO A 102 -30.27 0.70 43.74
N THR A 103 -30.64 0.98 44.99
CA THR A 103 -30.44 2.30 45.64
C THR A 103 -29.24 2.33 46.60
N ASN A 104 -28.71 1.17 47.00
CA ASN A 104 -27.69 1.06 48.05
C ASN A 104 -26.30 0.66 47.51
N LEU A 105 -25.96 1.08 46.30
CA LEU A 105 -24.69 0.78 45.65
C LEU A 105 -23.87 2.06 45.42
N PRO A 106 -22.52 2.00 45.48
CA PRO A 106 -21.67 3.13 45.14
C PRO A 106 -21.87 3.50 43.66
N PRO A 107 -22.00 4.79 43.32
CA PRO A 107 -22.24 5.23 41.94
C PRO A 107 -21.03 4.93 41.06
N VAL A 108 -21.28 4.48 39.83
CA VAL A 108 -20.26 4.18 38.83
C VAL A 108 -20.40 5.20 37.70
N ARG A 109 -19.68 6.32 37.86
CA ARG A 109 -19.76 7.46 36.95
C ARG A 109 -18.88 7.24 35.72
N VAL A 110 -19.48 7.44 34.55
CA VAL A 110 -18.80 7.46 33.25
C VAL A 110 -19.15 8.73 32.51
N THR A 111 -18.22 9.22 31.69
CA THR A 111 -18.39 10.46 30.93
C THR A 111 -18.44 10.12 29.45
N ILE A 112 -19.51 10.56 28.78
CA ILE A 112 -19.64 10.45 27.32
C ILE A 112 -19.31 11.80 26.71
N HIS A 113 -18.27 11.88 25.87
CA HIS A 113 -17.86 13.11 25.22
C HIS A 113 -18.22 13.13 23.73
N GLY A 114 -18.46 14.32 23.19
CA GLY A 114 -18.61 14.52 21.75
C GLY A 114 -17.28 14.32 21.03
N ILE A 115 -17.33 13.77 19.82
CA ILE A 115 -16.16 13.67 18.93
C ILE A 115 -15.82 15.07 18.36
N LEU A 116 -16.85 15.92 18.23
CA LEU A 116 -16.72 17.27 17.74
C LEU A 116 -16.47 18.24 18.90
N PRO A 117 -15.54 19.21 18.73
CA PRO A 117 -15.37 20.32 19.67
C PRO A 117 -16.69 21.07 19.91
N GLU A 118 -16.88 21.61 21.12
CA GLU A 118 -18.11 22.32 21.50
C GLU A 118 -18.33 23.60 20.68
N ASP A 119 -17.26 24.20 20.17
CA ASP A 119 -17.22 25.41 19.34
C ASP A 119 -17.22 25.12 17.83
N HIS A 120 -17.37 23.85 17.43
CA HIS A 120 -17.34 23.46 16.02
C HIS A 120 -18.57 23.97 15.27
N ASP A 121 -18.33 24.70 14.19
CA ASP A 121 -19.35 25.37 13.36
C ASP A 121 -19.91 24.48 12.22
N GLY A 122 -19.48 23.22 12.15
CA GLY A 122 -19.88 22.26 11.12
C GLY A 122 -19.08 22.35 9.83
N MET A 123 -18.09 23.25 9.76
CA MET A 123 -17.15 23.31 8.65
C MET A 123 -16.07 22.25 8.79
N LEU A 124 -15.51 21.81 7.68
CA LEU A 124 -14.36 20.91 7.72
C LEU A 124 -13.22 21.62 8.45
N ILE A 125 -12.72 20.99 9.51
CA ILE A 125 -11.48 21.42 10.14
C ILE A 125 -10.38 21.04 9.15
N GLU A 126 -9.66 22.04 8.65
CA GLU A 126 -8.38 21.79 7.98
C GLU A 126 -7.50 21.08 9.02
N ASP A 127 -7.06 19.86 8.69
CA ASP A 127 -6.05 19.20 9.50
C ASP A 127 -4.91 20.22 9.64
N GLU A 128 -4.57 20.61 10.88
CA GLU A 128 -3.32 21.31 11.12
C GLU A 128 -2.26 20.47 10.42
N ASP A 129 -1.57 21.05 9.43
CA ASP A 129 -0.45 20.41 8.76
C ASP A 129 0.52 20.01 9.86
N SER A 130 0.37 18.79 10.36
CA SER A 130 1.28 18.18 11.30
C SER A 130 2.45 17.79 10.43
N GLY A 131 3.23 18.81 10.05
CA GLY A 131 4.49 18.65 9.37
C GLY A 131 5.22 17.56 10.14
N LEU A 132 5.67 16.53 9.42
CA LEU A 132 6.32 15.39 10.04
C LEU A 132 7.45 15.91 10.93
N ASN A 133 7.20 15.95 12.24
CA ASN A 133 8.15 16.44 13.23
C ASN A 133 9.16 15.31 13.47
N LEU A 134 9.99 15.05 12.48
CA LEU A 134 11.08 14.10 12.61
C LEU A 134 12.13 14.72 13.54
N PRO A 135 12.64 13.97 14.54
CA PRO A 135 13.69 14.47 15.41
C PRO A 135 14.89 14.89 14.56
N GLY A 136 15.51 16.03 14.86
CA GLY A 136 16.57 16.62 14.02
C GLY A 136 17.68 15.64 13.65
N SER A 137 18.02 14.72 14.56
CA SER A 137 19.02 13.68 14.32
C SER A 137 18.64 12.67 13.22
N TYR A 138 17.36 12.36 13.04
CA TYR A 138 16.89 11.47 11.98
C TYR A 138 16.94 12.16 10.61
N THR A 139 16.58 13.43 10.56
CA THR A 139 16.72 14.26 9.36
C THR A 139 18.20 14.38 8.95
N ASP A 140 19.09 14.65 9.91
CA ASP A 140 20.54 14.72 9.67
C ASP A 140 21.11 13.39 9.14
N TRP A 141 20.61 12.26 9.65
CA TRP A 141 21.01 10.93 9.18
C TRP A 141 20.53 10.66 7.76
N LEU A 142 19.28 11.01 7.43
CA LEU A 142 18.73 10.87 6.08
C LEU A 142 19.46 11.75 5.06
N ILE A 143 19.80 13.00 5.43
CA ILE A 143 20.59 13.89 4.59
C ILE A 143 21.98 13.28 4.35
N SER A 144 22.62 12.80 5.40
CA SER A 144 23.94 12.15 5.30
C SER A 144 23.90 10.93 4.38
N LEU A 145 22.89 10.08 4.52
CA LEU A 145 22.68 8.92 3.67
C LEU A 145 22.45 9.34 2.21
N GLY A 146 21.62 10.36 1.97
CA GLY A 146 21.37 10.91 0.64
C GLY A 146 22.64 11.47 -0.02
N VAL A 147 23.45 12.21 0.73
CA VAL A 147 24.74 12.75 0.26
C VAL A 147 25.70 11.61 -0.10
N VAL A 148 25.83 10.59 0.74
CA VAL A 148 26.66 9.40 0.44
C VAL A 148 26.16 8.71 -0.84
N TRP A 149 24.85 8.56 -1.00
CA TRP A 149 24.25 7.98 -2.19
C TRP A 149 24.58 8.78 -3.45
N LEU A 150 24.46 10.11 -3.39
CA LEU A 150 24.83 10.99 -4.51
C LEU A 150 26.32 10.94 -4.81
N LEU A 151 27.19 10.89 -3.81
CA LEU A 151 28.64 10.78 -4.01
C LEU A 151 29.04 9.48 -4.73
N VAL A 152 28.28 8.40 -4.54
CA VAL A 152 28.48 7.12 -5.25
C VAL A 152 27.86 7.18 -6.65
N ALA A 153 26.65 7.72 -6.80
CA ALA A 153 25.93 7.77 -8.07
C ALA A 153 26.55 8.77 -9.07
N TRP A 154 27.06 9.89 -8.58
CA TRP A 154 27.66 10.95 -9.39
C TRP A 154 28.79 10.45 -10.29
N PRO A 155 29.86 9.78 -9.78
CA PRO A 155 30.92 9.26 -10.64
C PRO A 155 30.45 8.15 -11.60
N LEU A 156 29.44 7.35 -11.24
CA LEU A 156 28.84 6.37 -12.17
C LEU A 156 28.15 7.05 -13.36
N PHE A 157 27.47 8.16 -13.12
CA PHE A 157 26.80 8.93 -14.18
C PHE A 157 27.80 9.58 -15.16
N PHE A 158 28.96 10.04 -14.66
CA PHE A 158 30.03 10.57 -15.53
C PHE A 158 30.87 9.49 -16.20
N ALA A 159 31.11 8.35 -15.53
CA ALA A 159 31.79 7.19 -16.13
C ALA A 159 30.95 6.56 -17.25
N GLY A 160 29.62 6.57 -17.14
CA GLY A 160 28.71 6.15 -18.21
C GLY A 160 28.61 7.14 -19.38
N ARG A 161 29.03 8.41 -19.20
CA ARG A 161 29.02 9.45 -20.25
C ARG A 161 30.38 9.69 -20.91
N SER A 162 31.48 9.17 -20.35
CA SER A 162 32.82 9.41 -20.88
C SER A 162 33.17 8.49 -22.05
N LYS A 163 32.64 8.85 -23.23
CA LYS A 163 33.02 8.36 -24.57
C LYS A 163 32.84 6.85 -24.78
N GLY A 164 32.50 6.49 -26.02
CA GLY A 164 32.98 5.24 -26.59
C GLY A 164 34.51 5.25 -26.54
N GLN A 165 35.07 4.96 -25.37
CA GLN A 165 36.39 4.38 -25.29
C GLN A 165 36.25 3.08 -26.05
N ALA A 166 36.97 3.05 -27.17
CA ALA A 166 37.41 1.84 -27.82
C ALA A 166 37.90 0.87 -26.73
N LEU A 167 36.97 0.07 -26.20
CA LEU A 167 37.24 -1.31 -25.89
C LEU A 167 37.90 -1.81 -27.17
N GLY A 168 39.19 -2.13 -27.05
CA GLY A 168 39.99 -2.55 -28.18
C GLY A 168 39.21 -3.54 -29.02
N GLN A 169 39.46 -3.52 -30.33
CA GLN A 169 38.95 -4.45 -31.33
C GLN A 169 38.91 -5.90 -30.79
N VAL A 170 37.89 -6.19 -30.00
CA VAL A 170 37.22 -7.46 -29.95
C VAL A 170 36.30 -7.30 -31.14
N GLU A 171 36.50 -8.14 -32.13
CA GLU A 171 35.57 -8.30 -33.25
C GLU A 171 34.15 -8.00 -32.78
N GLU A 172 33.47 -7.11 -33.48
CA GLU A 172 32.01 -7.08 -33.48
C GLU A 172 31.57 -8.51 -33.82
N GLU A 173 31.43 -9.37 -32.81
CA GLU A 173 30.33 -10.30 -32.79
C GLU A 173 29.11 -9.41 -32.82
N ALA A 174 28.67 -9.12 -34.06
CA ALA A 174 27.40 -8.49 -34.35
C ALA A 174 26.37 -9.25 -33.52
N GLY A 175 25.99 -8.65 -32.38
CA GLY A 175 24.88 -9.16 -31.60
C GLY A 175 23.71 -9.32 -32.56
N PRO A 176 22.91 -10.39 -32.43
CA PRO A 176 21.98 -10.81 -33.47
C PRO A 176 21.19 -9.61 -33.98
N ASP A 177 21.26 -9.38 -35.28
CA ASP A 177 20.58 -8.31 -36.01
C ASP A 177 19.10 -8.33 -35.63
N LEU A 178 18.42 -7.18 -35.70
CA LEU A 178 17.00 -7.08 -35.31
C LEU A 178 16.14 -8.15 -35.99
N ALA A 179 16.44 -8.45 -37.26
CA ALA A 179 15.80 -9.51 -38.04
C ALA A 179 16.00 -10.90 -37.43
N GLU A 180 17.19 -11.19 -36.89
CA GLU A 180 17.50 -12.46 -36.24
C GLU A 180 16.74 -12.63 -34.92
N ARG A 181 16.49 -11.53 -34.19
CA ARG A 181 15.67 -11.53 -32.96
C ARG A 181 14.17 -11.60 -33.26
N LEU A 182 13.71 -10.99 -34.35
CA LEU A 182 12.30 -10.99 -34.76
C LEU A 182 11.87 -12.32 -35.36
N ARG A 183 12.75 -13.01 -36.10
CA ARG A 183 12.46 -14.28 -36.79
C ARG A 183 11.72 -15.31 -35.93
N PRO A 184 12.19 -15.71 -34.72
CA PRO A 184 11.49 -16.70 -33.91
C PRO A 184 10.10 -16.23 -33.45
N LEU A 185 9.89 -14.93 -33.22
CA LEU A 185 8.60 -14.40 -32.81
C LEU A 185 7.62 -14.31 -33.98
N VAL A 186 8.11 -13.94 -35.17
CA VAL A 186 7.31 -13.90 -36.40
C VAL A 186 6.86 -15.31 -36.80
N GLU A 187 7.75 -16.30 -36.69
CA GLU A 187 7.41 -17.71 -36.97
C GLU A 187 6.38 -18.26 -35.99
N GLN A 188 6.53 -17.96 -34.69
CA GLN A 188 5.53 -18.32 -33.68
C GLN A 188 4.20 -17.59 -33.87
N ALA A 189 4.24 -16.33 -34.32
CA ALA A 189 3.04 -15.57 -34.67
C ALA A 189 2.30 -16.19 -35.87
N ALA A 190 3.04 -16.54 -36.92
CA ALA A 190 2.50 -17.20 -38.11
C ALA A 190 1.95 -18.61 -37.81
N ALA A 191 2.59 -19.34 -36.89
CA ALA A 191 2.12 -20.64 -36.40
C ALA A 191 0.94 -20.54 -35.41
N GLY A 192 0.56 -19.32 -34.99
CA GLY A 192 -0.52 -19.10 -34.02
C GLY A 192 -0.18 -19.52 -32.58
N THR A 193 1.08 -19.86 -32.29
CA THR A 193 1.52 -20.37 -30.97
C THR A 193 2.07 -19.27 -30.05
N LEU A 194 2.10 -18.01 -30.51
CA LEU A 194 2.62 -16.89 -29.75
C LEU A 194 1.70 -16.51 -28.56
N ASN A 195 2.23 -16.64 -27.34
CA ASN A 195 1.57 -16.25 -26.11
C ASN A 195 1.49 -14.71 -25.95
N THR A 196 0.75 -14.23 -24.94
CA THR A 196 0.54 -12.79 -24.67
C THR A 196 1.85 -12.03 -24.43
N GLU A 197 2.83 -12.67 -23.79
CA GLU A 197 4.14 -12.04 -23.55
C GLU A 197 4.93 -11.86 -24.85
N GLY A 198 4.95 -12.89 -25.70
CA GLY A 198 5.60 -12.86 -27.01
C GLY A 198 4.98 -11.82 -27.93
N ARG A 199 3.66 -11.65 -27.86
CA ARG A 199 2.89 -10.60 -28.55
C ARG A 199 3.34 -9.20 -28.15
N ALA A 200 3.41 -8.91 -26.85
CA ALA A 200 3.88 -7.62 -26.35
C ALA A 200 5.37 -7.37 -26.68
N ARG A 201 6.18 -8.43 -26.69
CA ARG A 201 7.60 -8.35 -27.07
C ARG A 201 7.79 -8.00 -28.55
N LEU A 202 7.00 -8.62 -29.42
CA LEU A 202 6.99 -8.35 -30.86
C LEU A 202 6.59 -6.89 -31.13
N GLU A 203 5.50 -6.43 -30.52
CA GLU A 203 5.01 -5.05 -30.64
C GLU A 203 6.08 -4.04 -30.23
N ARG A 204 6.69 -4.24 -29.06
CA ARG A 204 7.73 -3.35 -28.53
C ARG A 204 8.94 -3.26 -29.45
N MET A 205 9.39 -4.37 -30.03
CA MET A 205 10.55 -4.38 -30.92
C MET A 205 10.28 -3.68 -32.25
N ILE A 206 9.08 -3.89 -32.83
CA ILE A 206 8.67 -3.18 -34.04
C ILE A 206 8.54 -1.68 -33.76
N PHE A 207 7.92 -1.30 -32.63
CA PHE A 207 7.80 0.10 -32.23
C PHE A 207 9.17 0.76 -32.03
N TYR A 208 10.09 0.10 -31.34
CA TYR A 208 11.45 0.62 -31.12
C TYR A 208 12.21 0.81 -32.44
N HIS A 209 12.14 -0.18 -33.34
CA HIS A 209 12.79 -0.12 -34.64
C HIS A 209 12.34 1.08 -35.47
N TRP A 210 11.04 1.28 -35.61
CA TRP A 210 10.51 2.40 -36.38
C TRP A 210 10.78 3.74 -35.69
N ARG A 211 10.79 3.78 -34.36
CA ARG A 211 11.15 4.99 -33.61
C ARG A 211 12.59 5.42 -33.91
N GLU A 212 13.51 4.45 -33.96
CA GLU A 212 14.92 4.68 -34.30
C GLU A 212 15.08 5.10 -35.77
N GLN A 213 14.41 4.42 -36.69
CA GLN A 213 14.44 4.74 -38.12
C GLN A 213 13.90 6.14 -38.44
N LEU A 214 12.89 6.60 -37.70
CA LEU A 214 12.28 7.92 -37.88
C LEU A 214 12.96 9.03 -37.05
N GLY A 215 14.00 8.69 -36.26
CA GLY A 215 14.72 9.67 -35.44
C GLY A 215 13.86 10.36 -34.38
N LEU A 216 12.82 9.69 -33.88
CA LEU A 216 11.89 10.27 -32.92
C LEU A 216 12.53 10.41 -31.52
N PRO A 217 12.19 11.46 -30.75
CA PRO A 217 12.84 11.75 -29.48
C PRO A 217 12.56 10.66 -28.43
N GLU A 218 13.60 10.26 -27.69
CA GLU A 218 13.48 9.23 -26.64
C GLU A 218 12.61 9.65 -25.45
N GLN A 219 12.46 10.96 -25.22
CA GLN A 219 11.82 11.55 -24.04
C GLN A 219 10.40 12.10 -24.32
N GLY A 220 9.75 11.63 -25.39
CA GLY A 220 8.38 12.03 -25.75
C GLY A 220 7.28 11.26 -25.00
N ASP A 221 6.07 11.82 -24.98
CA ASP A 221 4.87 11.10 -24.55
C ASP A 221 4.65 9.84 -25.42
N PRO A 222 4.63 8.62 -24.84
CA PRO A 222 4.42 7.38 -25.58
C PRO A 222 3.15 7.38 -26.45
N ALA A 223 2.07 8.03 -25.99
CA ALA A 223 0.81 8.07 -26.73
C ALA A 223 0.92 8.95 -27.99
N GLU A 224 1.71 10.02 -27.92
CA GLU A 224 1.97 10.91 -29.05
C GLU A 224 2.86 10.23 -30.10
N LEU A 225 3.94 9.58 -29.65
CA LEU A 225 4.85 8.83 -30.51
C LEU A 225 4.12 7.71 -31.25
N HIS A 226 3.24 7.00 -30.54
CA HIS A 226 2.40 5.96 -31.14
C HIS A 226 1.42 6.53 -32.17
N ARG A 227 0.82 7.71 -31.92
CA ARG A 227 -0.06 8.36 -32.89
C ARG A 227 0.69 8.80 -34.15
N GLN A 228 1.88 9.36 -34.00
CA GLN A 228 2.75 9.75 -35.11
C GLN A 228 3.12 8.53 -35.97
N LEU A 229 3.45 7.41 -35.32
CA LEU A 229 3.80 6.18 -36.01
C LEU A 229 2.63 5.59 -36.81
N ARG A 230 1.40 5.64 -36.27
CA ARG A 230 0.18 5.20 -36.98
C ARG A 230 -0.17 6.07 -38.20
N GLN A 231 0.24 7.34 -38.18
CA GLN A 231 0.01 8.31 -39.25
C GLN A 231 1.11 8.29 -40.34
N HIS A 232 2.24 7.63 -40.08
CA HIS A 232 3.34 7.55 -41.03
C HIS A 232 2.96 6.74 -42.28
N GLU A 233 3.38 7.19 -43.46
CA GLU A 233 3.04 6.54 -44.74
C GLU A 233 3.62 5.12 -44.83
N ASP A 234 4.88 4.94 -44.41
CA ASP A 234 5.55 3.63 -44.46
C ASP A 234 5.24 2.71 -43.25
N ALA A 235 5.28 3.23 -42.01
CA ALA A 235 5.09 2.42 -40.80
C ALA A 235 3.61 2.21 -40.43
N GLY A 236 2.74 3.16 -40.79
CA GLY A 236 1.33 3.19 -40.37
C GLY A 236 0.50 1.99 -40.83
N PRO A 237 0.65 1.47 -42.07
CA PRO A 237 -0.05 0.26 -42.51
C PRO A 237 0.35 -0.98 -41.69
N LEU A 238 1.65 -1.14 -41.40
CA LEU A 238 2.16 -2.26 -40.61
C LEU A 238 1.67 -2.20 -39.17
N VAL A 239 1.79 -1.04 -38.52
CA VAL A 239 1.45 -0.85 -37.11
C VAL A 239 -0.05 -1.06 -36.87
N ARG A 240 -0.90 -0.51 -37.74
CA ARG A 240 -2.36 -0.75 -37.67
C ARG A 240 -2.70 -2.23 -37.89
N GLY A 241 -2.07 -2.89 -38.86
CA GLY A 241 -2.28 -4.32 -39.11
C GLY A 241 -1.84 -5.20 -37.94
N LEU A 242 -0.77 -4.83 -37.25
CA LEU A 242 -0.26 -5.52 -36.07
C LEU A 242 -1.19 -5.31 -34.86
N GLU A 243 -1.62 -4.07 -34.58
CA GLU A 243 -2.61 -3.75 -33.53
C GLU A 243 -3.92 -4.52 -33.74
N ASP A 244 -4.43 -4.51 -34.98
CA ASP A 244 -5.65 -5.21 -35.37
C ASP A 244 -5.55 -6.73 -35.22
N TRP A 245 -4.35 -7.30 -35.26
CA TRP A 245 -4.14 -8.71 -34.98
C TRP A 245 -3.94 -8.99 -33.48
N LEU A 246 -3.17 -8.15 -32.78
CA LEU A 246 -2.85 -8.30 -31.37
C LEU A 246 -4.11 -8.19 -30.48
N HIS A 247 -5.02 -7.28 -30.82
CA HIS A 247 -6.18 -6.95 -30.02
C HIS A 247 -7.48 -7.62 -30.48
N ARG A 248 -7.45 -8.42 -31.56
CA ARG A 248 -8.65 -9.08 -32.09
C ARG A 248 -8.94 -10.41 -31.37
N PRO A 249 -10.20 -10.66 -30.96
CA PRO A 249 -10.58 -11.92 -30.32
C PRO A 249 -10.47 -13.12 -31.26
N PRO A 250 -10.11 -14.31 -30.74
CA PRO A 250 -9.92 -15.51 -31.56
C PRO A 250 -11.23 -15.89 -32.28
N GLY A 251 -11.15 -16.13 -33.60
CA GLY A 251 -12.27 -16.62 -34.41
C GLY A 251 -12.85 -15.65 -35.45
N THR A 252 -12.30 -14.44 -35.59
CA THR A 252 -12.66 -13.50 -36.67
C THR A 252 -11.59 -13.48 -37.76
N ALA A 253 -11.98 -13.13 -39.00
CA ALA A 253 -11.19 -13.25 -40.23
C ALA A 253 -9.68 -12.95 -40.04
N ALA A 254 -8.84 -13.88 -40.53
CA ALA A 254 -7.40 -13.87 -40.33
C ALA A 254 -6.76 -12.69 -41.07
N VAL A 255 -6.24 -11.71 -40.33
CA VAL A 255 -5.17 -10.85 -40.85
C VAL A 255 -4.02 -11.79 -41.20
N ASP A 256 -3.55 -11.76 -42.45
CA ASP A 256 -2.40 -12.54 -42.88
C ASP A 256 -1.13 -11.94 -42.29
N ILE A 257 -0.85 -12.31 -41.04
CA ILE A 257 0.34 -11.89 -40.29
C ILE A 257 1.61 -12.36 -40.95
N ALA A 258 1.57 -13.49 -41.65
CA ALA A 258 2.72 -13.97 -42.38
C ALA A 258 3.07 -12.96 -43.49
N ALA A 259 2.09 -12.55 -44.30
CA ALA A 259 2.29 -11.52 -45.32
C ALA A 259 2.68 -10.15 -44.74
N LEU A 260 2.09 -9.75 -43.60
CA LEU A 260 2.37 -8.47 -42.95
C LEU A 260 3.82 -8.38 -42.43
N LEU A 261 4.37 -9.48 -41.93
CA LEU A 261 5.70 -9.53 -41.31
C LEU A 261 6.80 -10.09 -42.25
N GLU A 262 6.46 -10.47 -43.49
CA GLU A 262 7.41 -10.93 -44.52
C GLU A 262 8.67 -10.04 -44.68
N PRO A 263 8.57 -8.68 -44.66
CA PRO A 263 9.75 -7.82 -44.79
C PRO A 263 10.82 -8.09 -43.71
N TYR A 264 10.38 -8.44 -42.50
CA TYR A 264 11.23 -8.73 -41.34
C TYR A 264 11.69 -10.19 -41.27
N ARG A 265 11.23 -11.06 -42.19
CA ARG A 265 11.68 -12.45 -42.31
C ARG A 265 12.89 -12.62 -43.23
N LYS A 266 13.04 -11.75 -44.23
CA LYS A 266 13.98 -11.95 -45.36
C LYS A 266 15.17 -10.99 -45.38
N SER A 267 15.13 -9.86 -44.68
CA SER A 267 16.16 -8.83 -44.79
C SER A 267 16.94 -8.63 -43.49
N SER A 268 18.27 -8.74 -43.57
CA SER A 268 19.11 -7.74 -42.93
C SER A 268 18.78 -6.42 -43.63
N LEU A 269 18.14 -5.49 -42.91
CA LEU A 269 17.53 -4.30 -43.51
C LEU A 269 18.60 -3.37 -44.13
N PRO A 270 18.37 -2.81 -45.32
CA PRO A 270 19.23 -1.76 -45.85
C PRO A 270 19.10 -0.47 -45.02
N LYS A 271 20.23 0.24 -44.90
CA LYS A 271 20.38 1.55 -44.25
C LYS A 271 19.45 2.61 -44.80
#